data_AF-A0A2Z2NR31-F1
#
_entry.id   AF-A0A2Z2NR31-F1
#
_cell.length_a   1.000
_cell.length_b   1.000
_cell.length_c   1.000
_cell.angle_alpha   90.00
_cell.angle_beta   90.00
_cell.angle_gamma   90.00
#
_symmetry.space_group_name_H-M   'P 1'
#
loop_
_entity.id
_entity.type
_entity.pdbx_description
1 polymer ?
#
loop_
_entity_poly.entity_id
_entity_poly.type
_entity_poly.pdbx_seq_one_letter_code
_entity_poly.pdbx_strand_id
1 'polypeptide(L)'
;MKISVLLLATAVFAVGCSSSDDDDIPVSQNDPSIPGDDGTTDTEQETIADFITMDNHVELLRNVLSIYSGKLWADEVLIEPDSGDRLVPTGVEYAADGTGDLISTPVDIVCENGGTVSITPATDGQPADAVTSWDFEFDNCQKGEAVREGQLKREIYESVRFTSADYSNTSQSRQIEFSGDLYYSSFATERADGVGTLITEDVDFTYSNNVDNLVITESNVNYYAGTFTGTSGGFHVKANWTNDIELAVSTIDNLLLVDSAGVIIDQGSFEVRNGDDNVLVFNADTGDVNTVEVSITSDGVTDTVIEPWSLLSDSFRFVTVTGF
;
A
#
# COMPACT_ATOMS: atom_id res chain seq x y z
N MET A 1 39.69 -24.11 2.24
CA MET A 1 39.42 -25.01 3.38
C MET A 1 39.37 -24.18 4.65
N LYS A 2 38.16 -23.82 5.09
CA LYS A 2 37.80 -23.40 6.45
C LYS A 2 36.27 -23.49 6.49
N ILE A 3 35.79 -24.57 7.10
CA ILE A 3 34.38 -24.88 7.33
C ILE A 3 34.05 -24.26 8.69
N SER A 4 33.12 -23.32 8.74
CA SER A 4 32.52 -22.84 9.98
C SER A 4 31.17 -23.53 10.13
N VAL A 5 31.10 -24.40 11.12
CA VAL A 5 29.90 -25.13 11.56
C VAL A 5 29.06 -24.16 12.42
N LEU A 6 27.81 -23.93 12.03
CA LEU A 6 26.82 -23.24 12.85
C LEU A 6 25.92 -24.29 13.52
N LEU A 7 25.95 -24.31 14.85
CA LEU A 7 25.11 -25.17 15.69
C LEU A 7 23.70 -24.59 15.77
N LEU A 8 22.72 -25.40 15.37
CA LEU A 8 21.29 -25.16 15.56
C LEU A 8 20.89 -25.61 16.98
N ALA A 9 20.35 -24.71 17.79
CA ALA A 9 19.74 -25.05 19.08
C ALA A 9 18.22 -24.91 18.96
N THR A 10 17.53 -26.04 18.95
CA THR A 10 16.06 -26.13 18.93
C THR A 10 15.55 -26.20 20.37
N ALA A 11 14.78 -25.19 20.81
CA ALA A 11 14.05 -25.25 22.07
C ALA A 11 12.66 -25.84 21.81
N VAL A 12 12.37 -26.97 22.46
CA VAL A 12 11.07 -27.63 22.48
C VAL A 12 10.35 -27.18 23.74
N PHE A 13 9.24 -26.46 23.62
CA PHE A 13 8.30 -26.26 24.73
C PHE A 13 7.20 -27.31 24.66
N ALA A 14 7.11 -28.10 25.74
CA ALA A 14 6.06 -29.07 25.98
C ALA A 14 4.82 -28.37 26.55
N VAL A 15 3.66 -28.62 25.94
CA VAL A 15 2.34 -28.34 26.53
C VAL A 15 1.74 -29.68 26.94
N GLY A 16 1.36 -29.80 28.21
CA GLY A 16 0.81 -31.03 28.79
C GLY A 16 -0.12 -30.76 29.97
N CYS A 17 -1.42 -30.76 29.63
CA CYS A 17 -2.67 -31.00 30.37
C CYS A 17 -2.69 -31.27 31.89
N SER A 18 -3.75 -30.78 32.56
CA SER A 18 -4.71 -31.55 33.40
C SER A 18 -5.68 -30.56 34.10
N SER A 19 -6.99 -30.46 33.81
CA SER A 19 -8.15 -31.26 34.31
C SER A 19 -8.14 -31.56 35.81
N SER A 20 -9.20 -31.55 36.63
CA SER A 20 -10.62 -31.12 36.62
C SER A 20 -11.14 -31.38 38.07
N ASP A 21 -12.32 -30.83 38.41
CA ASP A 21 -13.30 -31.27 39.43
C ASP A 21 -12.97 -31.00 40.93
N ASP A 22 -13.69 -30.08 41.60
CA ASP A 22 -15.05 -30.19 42.21
C ASP A 22 -15.07 -31.03 43.51
N ASP A 23 -15.42 -30.38 44.64
CA ASP A 23 -16.37 -30.89 45.63
C ASP A 23 -16.63 -29.89 46.79
N ASP A 24 -17.87 -29.43 46.81
CA ASP A 24 -18.79 -29.28 47.94
C ASP A 24 -18.63 -28.30 49.13
N ILE A 25 -19.78 -27.67 49.37
CA ILE A 25 -20.19 -26.70 50.39
C ILE A 25 -20.50 -27.41 51.72
N PRO A 26 -20.46 -26.70 52.87
CA PRO A 26 -21.74 -26.56 53.59
C PRO A 26 -22.03 -25.14 54.10
N VAL A 27 -23.32 -24.82 54.04
CA VAL A 27 -24.02 -23.62 54.49
C VAL A 27 -23.94 -23.44 56.00
N SER A 28 -23.74 -22.21 56.49
CA SER A 28 -24.29 -21.79 57.79
C SER A 28 -24.40 -20.27 57.96
N GLN A 29 -25.66 -19.84 58.10
CA GLN A 29 -26.20 -18.81 59.00
C GLN A 29 -25.87 -17.31 58.81
N ASN A 30 -26.97 -16.60 58.50
CA ASN A 30 -27.25 -15.17 58.65
C ASN A 30 -26.65 -14.51 59.91
N ASP A 31 -26.02 -13.35 59.71
CA ASP A 31 -26.11 -12.20 60.63
C ASP A 31 -26.02 -10.90 59.80
N PRO A 32 -26.86 -9.86 60.04
CA PRO A 32 -26.88 -8.65 59.25
C PRO A 32 -25.98 -7.57 59.86
N SER A 33 -25.59 -6.60 59.02
CA SER A 33 -25.06 -5.26 59.36
C SER A 33 -23.55 -5.05 59.18
N ILE A 34 -23.09 -4.83 57.94
CA ILE A 34 -21.98 -3.91 57.64
C ILE A 34 -22.37 -3.08 56.39
N PRO A 35 -22.32 -1.73 56.44
CA PRO A 35 -22.60 -0.88 55.29
C PRO A 35 -21.34 -0.58 54.48
N GLY A 36 -21.47 -0.62 53.15
CA GLY A 36 -20.57 0.07 52.21
C GLY A 36 -19.37 -0.76 51.75
N ASP A 37 -19.54 -1.46 50.64
CA ASP A 37 -18.47 -1.71 49.69
C ASP A 37 -19.15 -1.68 48.32
N ASP A 38 -19.11 -0.50 47.69
CA ASP A 38 -19.54 -0.33 46.31
C ASP A 38 -18.56 -1.12 45.45
N GLY A 39 -19.02 -2.27 44.96
CA GLY A 39 -18.32 -3.04 43.95
C GLY A 39 -18.16 -2.24 42.66
N THR A 40 -17.23 -1.29 42.64
CA THR A 40 -16.51 -0.92 41.45
C THR A 40 -15.40 -1.95 41.31
N THR A 41 -15.71 -3.03 40.60
CA THR A 41 -14.68 -3.72 39.84
C THR A 41 -14.17 -2.72 38.81
N ASP A 42 -13.20 -1.91 39.21
CA ASP A 42 -12.27 -1.25 38.30
C ASP A 42 -11.63 -2.39 37.52
N THR A 43 -12.23 -2.68 36.38
CA THR A 43 -11.53 -3.35 35.31
C THR A 43 -10.56 -2.27 34.88
N GLU A 44 -9.32 -2.31 35.41
CA GLU A 44 -8.20 -1.61 34.80
C GLU A 44 -8.16 -2.13 33.36
N GLN A 45 -8.86 -1.42 32.49
CA GLN A 45 -8.71 -1.49 31.07
C GLN A 45 -7.24 -1.15 30.88
N GLU A 46 -6.40 -2.15 30.60
CA GLU A 46 -5.05 -1.92 30.13
C GLU A 46 -5.20 -0.95 28.96
N THR A 47 -4.90 0.32 29.21
CA THR A 47 -4.77 1.32 28.16
C THR A 47 -3.61 0.82 27.31
N ILE A 48 -3.95 0.19 26.19
CA ILE A 48 -2.98 -0.13 25.16
C ILE A 48 -2.35 1.22 24.81
N ALA A 49 -1.04 1.34 25.03
CA ALA A 49 -0.36 2.60 24.81
C ALA A 49 -0.63 3.10 23.39
N ASP A 50 -1.00 4.37 23.28
CA ASP A 50 -1.25 5.03 22.00
C ASP A 50 -0.08 4.87 21.04
N PHE A 51 -0.39 4.45 19.82
CA PHE A 51 0.61 4.23 18.79
C PHE A 51 1.01 5.56 18.13
N ILE A 52 0.03 6.39 17.77
CA ILE A 52 0.25 7.70 17.18
C ILE A 52 0.60 8.66 18.31
N THR A 53 1.81 9.22 18.27
CA THR A 53 2.35 10.08 19.32
C THR A 53 3.09 11.27 18.72
N MET A 54 3.33 12.30 19.54
CA MET A 54 4.18 13.42 19.12
C MET A 54 5.62 13.01 18.80
N ASP A 55 6.09 11.87 19.26
CA ASP A 55 7.46 11.42 18.98
C ASP A 55 7.60 10.76 17.58
N ASN A 56 6.54 10.13 17.05
CA ASN A 56 6.59 9.42 15.76
C ASN A 56 5.82 10.11 14.62
N HIS A 57 5.10 11.21 14.88
CA HIS A 57 4.21 11.84 13.91
C HIS A 57 4.89 12.23 12.57
N VAL A 58 6.13 12.72 12.61
CA VAL A 58 6.85 13.11 11.38
C VAL A 58 7.12 11.89 10.48
N GLU A 59 7.52 10.77 11.07
CA GLU A 59 7.79 9.53 10.32
C GLU A 59 6.49 8.95 9.74
N LEU A 60 5.42 8.92 10.54
CA LEU A 60 4.08 8.49 10.09
C LEU A 60 3.61 9.33 8.89
N LEU A 61 3.67 10.66 9.02
CA LEU A 61 3.25 11.58 7.96
C LEU A 61 4.05 11.40 6.68
N ARG A 62 5.37 11.19 6.77
CA ARG A 62 6.22 10.91 5.60
C ARG A 62 5.79 9.65 4.88
N ASN A 63 5.53 8.57 5.61
CA ASN A 63 5.14 7.30 5.00
C ASN A 63 3.74 7.40 4.37
N VAL A 64 2.78 8.02 5.07
CA VAL A 64 1.42 8.24 4.56
C VAL A 64 1.43 9.09 3.28
N LEU A 65 2.16 10.20 3.27
CA LEU A 65 2.31 11.04 2.07
C LEU A 65 3.00 10.29 0.91
N SER A 66 3.94 9.40 1.23
CA SER A 66 4.62 8.58 0.22
C SER A 66 3.73 7.47 -0.37
N ILE A 67 2.68 7.07 0.34
CA ILE A 67 1.65 6.16 -0.20
C ILE A 67 0.75 6.93 -1.17
N TYR A 68 0.29 8.13 -0.78
CA TYR A 68 -0.50 9.00 -1.67
C TYR A 68 0.23 9.32 -2.99
N SER A 69 1.53 9.60 -2.93
CA SER A 69 2.34 9.91 -4.11
C SER A 69 2.79 8.68 -4.91
N GLY A 70 2.52 7.46 -4.41
CA GLY A 70 3.01 6.21 -4.99
C GLY A 70 4.48 5.91 -4.73
N LYS A 71 5.25 6.85 -4.14
CA LYS A 71 6.70 6.76 -3.94
C LYS A 71 7.15 5.50 -3.19
N LEU A 72 6.35 5.01 -2.26
CA LEU A 72 6.70 3.81 -1.47
C LEU A 72 6.39 2.48 -2.16
N TRP A 73 5.49 2.45 -3.14
CA TRP A 73 4.87 1.19 -3.56
C TRP A 73 4.60 1.04 -5.05
N ALA A 74 4.28 2.14 -5.76
CA ALA A 74 3.80 2.06 -7.13
C ALA A 74 4.83 1.40 -8.05
N ASP A 75 6.11 1.75 -7.93
CA ASP A 75 7.18 1.18 -8.77
C ASP A 75 7.30 -0.36 -8.65
N GLU A 76 6.93 -0.97 -7.51
CA GLU A 76 6.96 -2.44 -7.34
C GLU A 76 5.93 -3.14 -8.24
N VAL A 77 4.80 -2.48 -8.55
CA VAL A 77 3.78 -2.99 -9.48
C VAL A 77 4.07 -2.53 -10.91
N LEU A 78 4.51 -1.28 -11.09
CA LEU A 78 4.69 -0.68 -12.42
C LEU A 78 5.78 -1.36 -13.27
N ILE A 79 6.78 -1.99 -12.65
CA ILE A 79 7.83 -2.76 -13.35
C ILE A 79 7.39 -4.17 -13.76
N GLU A 80 6.24 -4.65 -13.29
CA GLU A 80 5.77 -5.99 -13.62
C GLU A 80 5.00 -5.98 -14.97
N PRO A 81 5.14 -7.02 -15.82
CA PRO A 81 6.02 -8.18 -15.68
C PRO A 81 7.44 -7.98 -16.25
N ASP A 82 7.79 -6.75 -16.65
CA ASP A 82 8.96 -6.34 -17.47
C ASP A 82 10.32 -6.25 -16.74
N SER A 83 10.39 -6.59 -15.44
CA SER A 83 11.56 -6.37 -14.56
C SER A 83 12.89 -7.08 -14.93
N GLY A 84 13.03 -7.64 -16.14
CA GLY A 84 14.32 -8.14 -16.61
C GLY A 84 14.35 -8.90 -17.93
N ASP A 85 13.20 -9.39 -18.45
CA ASP A 85 13.10 -9.87 -19.83
C ASP A 85 11.73 -9.50 -20.37
N ARG A 86 11.72 -9.00 -21.60
CA ARG A 86 10.50 -8.68 -22.35
C ARG A 86 9.66 -9.95 -22.48
N LEU A 87 8.73 -10.15 -21.55
CA LEU A 87 7.67 -11.16 -21.69
C LEU A 87 6.71 -10.76 -22.79
N VAL A 88 6.63 -9.46 -23.08
CA VAL A 88 5.97 -8.90 -24.24
C VAL A 88 6.57 -9.51 -25.52
N PRO A 89 5.80 -10.34 -26.26
CA PRO A 89 6.30 -10.98 -27.48
C PRO A 89 6.75 -9.93 -28.49
N THR A 90 7.96 -10.08 -29.02
CA THR A 90 8.39 -9.29 -30.18
C THR A 90 7.74 -9.89 -31.43
N GLY A 91 6.88 -9.13 -32.11
CA GLY A 91 6.29 -9.54 -33.39
C GLY A 91 4.80 -9.86 -33.36
N VAL A 92 4.00 -9.02 -32.71
CA VAL A 92 2.53 -9.06 -32.85
C VAL A 92 2.16 -8.95 -34.34
N GLU A 93 1.46 -9.95 -34.87
CA GLU A 93 1.08 -10.00 -36.28
C GLU A 93 -0.31 -9.40 -36.49
N TYR A 94 -0.44 -8.48 -37.46
CA TYR A 94 -1.68 -7.81 -37.82
C TYR A 94 -2.26 -8.35 -39.13
N ALA A 95 -3.59 -8.45 -39.18
CA ALA A 95 -4.32 -8.87 -40.36
C ALA A 95 -3.99 -7.95 -41.54
N ALA A 96 -3.66 -8.56 -42.68
CA ALA A 96 -3.24 -7.84 -43.87
C ALA A 96 -4.38 -7.08 -44.59
N ASP A 97 -5.59 -7.05 -44.01
CA ASP A 97 -6.80 -6.45 -44.58
C ASP A 97 -6.99 -4.96 -44.22
N GLY A 98 -6.07 -4.39 -43.43
CA GLY A 98 -6.07 -2.98 -43.05
C GLY A 98 -7.08 -2.64 -41.95
N THR A 99 -7.61 -3.64 -41.26
CA THR A 99 -8.55 -3.48 -40.12
C THR A 99 -7.83 -3.13 -38.81
N GLY A 100 -6.54 -3.47 -38.68
CA GLY A 100 -5.83 -3.39 -37.41
C GLY A 100 -6.08 -4.58 -36.46
N ASP A 101 -6.79 -5.61 -36.95
CA ASP A 101 -7.06 -6.83 -36.19
C ASP A 101 -5.79 -7.68 -36.02
N LEU A 102 -5.71 -8.46 -34.94
CA LEU A 102 -4.58 -9.33 -34.62
C LEU A 102 -4.76 -10.72 -35.24
N ILE A 103 -3.69 -11.30 -35.83
CA ILE A 103 -3.73 -12.60 -36.52
C ILE A 103 -3.71 -13.78 -35.54
N SER A 104 -2.94 -13.68 -34.44
CA SER A 104 -2.83 -14.76 -33.45
C SER A 104 -2.71 -14.21 -32.03
N THR A 105 -3.81 -14.29 -31.29
CA THR A 105 -3.87 -14.14 -29.84
C THR A 105 -4.71 -15.29 -29.27
N PRO A 106 -4.38 -15.83 -28.08
CA PRO A 106 -3.25 -15.50 -27.22
C PRO A 106 -1.89 -16.13 -27.65
N VAL A 107 -0.79 -15.60 -27.10
CA VAL A 107 0.53 -16.25 -27.13
C VAL A 107 0.75 -16.98 -25.80
N ASP A 108 0.81 -18.30 -25.85
CA ASP A 108 1.07 -19.13 -24.68
C ASP A 108 2.56 -19.46 -24.56
N ILE A 109 3.14 -19.18 -23.39
CA ILE A 109 4.53 -19.50 -23.07
C ILE A 109 4.53 -20.49 -21.90
N VAL A 110 5.25 -21.60 -22.06
CA VAL A 110 5.48 -22.57 -20.99
C VAL A 110 6.66 -22.11 -20.13
N CYS A 111 6.43 -22.03 -18.82
CA CYS A 111 7.39 -21.54 -17.83
C CYS A 111 8.30 -22.67 -17.32
N GLU A 112 9.34 -22.33 -16.53
CA GLU A 112 10.43 -23.27 -16.19
C GLU A 112 9.96 -24.51 -15.39
N ASN A 113 8.89 -24.35 -14.61
CA ASN A 113 8.25 -25.39 -13.83
C ASN A 113 7.13 -26.14 -14.56
N GLY A 114 6.88 -25.81 -15.83
CA GLY A 114 5.78 -26.36 -16.61
C GLY A 114 4.43 -25.66 -16.43
N GLY A 115 4.35 -24.58 -15.64
CA GLY A 115 3.23 -23.65 -15.67
C GLY A 115 3.16 -22.86 -16.98
N THR A 116 2.20 -21.94 -17.10
CA THR A 116 1.98 -21.19 -18.34
C THR A 116 1.71 -19.71 -18.09
N VAL A 117 2.10 -18.87 -19.04
CA VAL A 117 1.56 -17.52 -19.17
C VAL A 117 0.91 -17.39 -20.54
N SER A 118 -0.34 -16.91 -20.55
CA SER A 118 -1.07 -16.54 -21.76
C SER A 118 -1.04 -15.02 -21.91
N ILE A 119 -0.63 -14.54 -23.08
CA ILE A 119 -0.47 -13.11 -23.35
C ILE A 119 -1.39 -12.71 -24.50
N THR A 120 -2.32 -11.81 -24.23
CA THR A 120 -3.28 -11.29 -25.22
C THR A 120 -3.05 -9.79 -25.41
N PRO A 121 -2.42 -9.36 -26.52
CA PRO A 121 -2.45 -7.96 -26.91
C PRO A 121 -3.87 -7.53 -27.30
N ALA A 122 -4.22 -6.28 -27.00
CA ALA A 122 -5.43 -5.60 -27.50
C ALA A 122 -5.06 -4.39 -28.36
N THR A 123 -5.92 -4.08 -29.34
CA THR A 123 -5.80 -2.91 -30.22
C THR A 123 -7.08 -2.09 -30.15
N ASP A 124 -7.03 -0.81 -30.53
CA ASP A 124 -8.21 0.06 -30.64
C ASP A 124 -8.86 0.04 -32.04
N GLY A 125 -8.46 -0.91 -32.90
CA GLY A 125 -8.95 -1.03 -34.28
C GLY A 125 -8.48 0.08 -35.21
N GLN A 126 -7.43 0.85 -34.84
CA GLN A 126 -6.81 1.81 -35.73
C GLN A 126 -5.78 1.11 -36.67
N PRO A 127 -5.71 1.51 -37.95
CA PRO A 127 -4.85 0.87 -38.96
C PRO A 127 -3.34 1.15 -38.82
N ALA A 128 -2.88 1.63 -37.65
CA ALA A 128 -1.48 1.92 -37.38
C ALA A 128 -1.07 1.31 -36.03
N ASP A 129 -0.34 0.19 -36.08
CA ASP A 129 0.59 -0.36 -35.07
C ASP A 129 0.50 0.22 -33.64
N ALA A 130 -0.61 0.00 -32.93
CA ALA A 130 -0.69 0.34 -31.52
C ALA A 130 -1.39 -0.78 -30.76
N VAL A 131 -0.59 -1.70 -30.22
CA VAL A 131 -1.07 -2.48 -29.07
C VAL A 131 -1.31 -1.49 -27.95
N THR A 132 -2.54 -1.45 -27.47
CA THR A 132 -3.02 -0.48 -26.49
C THR A 132 -2.99 -1.05 -25.08
N SER A 133 -3.13 -2.37 -24.96
CA SER A 133 -2.97 -3.08 -23.70
C SER A 133 -2.45 -4.50 -23.92
N TRP A 134 -1.95 -5.07 -22.82
CA TRP A 134 -1.56 -6.46 -22.71
C TRP A 134 -2.31 -7.08 -21.55
N ASP A 135 -3.07 -8.13 -21.83
CA ASP A 135 -3.67 -8.98 -20.81
C ASP A 135 -2.75 -10.19 -20.59
N PHE A 136 -2.30 -10.37 -19.36
CA PHE A 136 -1.47 -11.49 -18.93
C PHE A 136 -2.30 -12.38 -18.01
N GLU A 137 -2.30 -13.68 -18.29
CA GLU A 137 -2.89 -14.71 -17.43
C GLU A 137 -1.79 -15.70 -17.05
N PHE A 138 -1.38 -15.69 -15.78
CA PHE A 138 -0.35 -16.56 -15.24
C PHE A 138 -1.00 -17.73 -14.51
N ASP A 139 -0.68 -18.96 -14.92
CA ASP A 139 -1.02 -20.21 -14.23
C ASP A 139 0.28 -20.84 -13.72
N ASN A 140 0.57 -20.61 -12.44
CA ASN A 140 1.74 -21.12 -11.73
C ASN A 140 3.04 -20.94 -12.54
N CYS A 141 3.24 -19.77 -13.14
CA CYS A 141 4.34 -19.54 -14.07
C CYS A 141 5.63 -19.21 -13.32
N GLN A 142 6.57 -20.17 -13.26
CA GLN A 142 7.88 -19.92 -12.64
C GLN A 142 8.88 -19.29 -13.62
N LYS A 143 9.53 -18.22 -13.16
CA LYS A 143 10.70 -17.62 -13.79
C LYS A 143 11.78 -17.37 -12.74
N GLY A 144 12.88 -18.13 -12.81
CA GLY A 144 13.93 -18.07 -11.80
C GLY A 144 13.40 -18.58 -10.45
N GLU A 145 13.53 -17.77 -9.40
CA GLU A 145 13.02 -18.11 -8.06
C GLU A 145 11.58 -17.65 -7.82
N ALA A 146 11.02 -16.87 -8.75
CA ALA A 146 9.71 -16.27 -8.64
C ALA A 146 8.64 -17.13 -9.34
N VAL A 147 7.48 -17.25 -8.71
CA VAL A 147 6.27 -17.85 -9.26
C VAL A 147 5.22 -16.75 -9.38
N ARG A 148 4.64 -16.63 -10.57
CA ARG A 148 3.56 -15.69 -10.86
C ARG A 148 2.25 -16.43 -11.05
N GLU A 149 1.18 -15.85 -10.55
CA GLU A 149 -0.18 -16.38 -10.58
C GLU A 149 -1.18 -15.23 -10.80
N GLY A 150 -2.32 -15.54 -11.40
CA GLY A 150 -3.44 -14.61 -11.53
C GLY A 150 -3.40 -13.78 -12.81
N GLN A 151 -4.28 -12.78 -12.87
CA GLN A 151 -4.49 -11.95 -14.05
C GLN A 151 -3.89 -10.56 -13.88
N LEU A 152 -3.27 -10.03 -14.93
CA LEU A 152 -2.75 -8.66 -14.94
C LEU A 152 -3.06 -8.04 -16.30
N LYS A 153 -3.86 -6.98 -16.31
CA LYS A 153 -4.02 -6.14 -17.49
C LYS A 153 -3.12 -4.93 -17.36
N ARG A 154 -2.37 -4.62 -18.42
CA ARG A 154 -1.52 -3.43 -18.51
C ARG A 154 -1.85 -2.63 -19.76
N GLU A 155 -2.41 -1.45 -19.60
CA GLU A 155 -2.61 -0.48 -20.69
C GLU A 155 -1.35 0.37 -20.86
N ILE A 156 -0.88 0.58 -22.08
CA ILE A 156 0.39 1.26 -22.38
C ILE A 156 0.14 2.37 -23.39
N TYR A 157 0.11 3.61 -22.90
CA TYR A 157 0.01 4.84 -23.70
C TYR A 157 1.00 5.89 -23.14
N GLU A 158 0.59 7.16 -23.07
CA GLU A 158 1.25 8.22 -22.27
C GLU A 158 1.09 8.01 -20.75
N SER A 159 0.33 6.98 -20.38
CA SER A 159 0.08 6.52 -19.02
C SER A 159 0.04 5.00 -18.98
N VAL A 160 0.22 4.46 -17.79
CA VAL A 160 0.14 3.03 -17.52
C VAL A 160 -1.03 2.79 -16.59
N ARG A 161 -1.89 1.85 -16.97
CA ARG A 161 -2.95 1.37 -16.11
C ARG A 161 -2.73 -0.10 -15.83
N PHE A 162 -2.79 -0.48 -14.56
CA PHE A 162 -2.77 -1.86 -14.09
C PHE A 162 -4.12 -2.22 -13.52
N THR A 163 -4.69 -3.33 -13.99
CA THR A 163 -5.94 -3.86 -13.44
C THR A 163 -5.75 -5.34 -13.17
N SER A 164 -6.14 -5.79 -11.98
CA SER A 164 -6.03 -7.18 -11.57
C SER A 164 -7.13 -7.55 -10.57
N ALA A 165 -7.53 -8.83 -10.56
CA ALA A 165 -8.35 -9.37 -9.50
C ALA A 165 -7.53 -10.09 -8.41
N ASP A 166 -6.36 -10.63 -8.75
CA ASP A 166 -5.67 -11.64 -7.95
C ASP A 166 -4.18 -11.85 -8.32
N TYR A 167 -3.51 -10.84 -8.89
CA TYR A 167 -2.12 -10.98 -9.30
C TYR A 167 -1.20 -11.22 -8.11
N SER A 168 -0.29 -12.18 -8.26
CA SER A 168 0.81 -12.38 -7.32
C SER A 168 2.14 -12.69 -8.02
N ASN A 169 3.23 -12.28 -7.37
CA ASN A 169 4.60 -12.60 -7.74
C ASN A 169 5.39 -12.95 -6.47
N THR A 170 5.60 -14.26 -6.25
CA THR A 170 6.15 -14.78 -5.00
C THR A 170 7.46 -15.52 -5.23
N SER A 171 8.48 -15.19 -4.44
CA SER A 171 9.75 -15.90 -4.34
C SER A 171 10.06 -16.22 -2.87
N GLN A 172 11.19 -16.87 -2.59
CA GLN A 172 11.62 -17.13 -1.21
C GLN A 172 11.96 -15.87 -0.40
N SER A 173 12.25 -14.75 -1.09
CA SER A 173 12.74 -13.52 -0.45
C SER A 173 11.83 -12.32 -0.66
N ARG A 174 10.81 -12.44 -1.51
CA ARG A 174 9.90 -11.34 -1.87
C ARG A 174 8.52 -11.88 -2.24
N GLN A 175 7.47 -11.22 -1.78
CA GLN A 175 6.09 -11.44 -2.19
C GLN A 175 5.49 -10.11 -2.61
N ILE A 176 4.83 -10.10 -3.76
CA ILE A 176 4.00 -9.00 -4.25
C ILE A 176 2.62 -9.58 -4.52
N GLU A 177 1.57 -8.97 -3.99
CA GLU A 177 0.17 -9.26 -4.32
C GLU A 177 -0.51 -7.95 -4.68
N PHE A 178 -1.35 -7.99 -5.71
CA PHE A 178 -2.06 -6.81 -6.20
C PHE A 178 -3.44 -7.19 -6.71
N SER A 179 -4.45 -6.43 -6.28
CA SER A 179 -5.78 -6.42 -6.87
C SER A 179 -6.32 -5.00 -6.91
N GLY A 180 -7.32 -4.76 -7.76
CA GLY A 180 -7.91 -3.45 -8.00
C GLY A 180 -7.41 -2.79 -9.29
N ASP A 181 -7.60 -1.47 -9.36
CA ASP A 181 -7.23 -0.65 -10.51
C ASP A 181 -6.28 0.48 -10.11
N LEU A 182 -5.11 0.51 -10.74
CA LEU A 182 -4.10 1.53 -10.59
C LEU A 182 -3.91 2.23 -11.92
N TYR A 183 -4.24 3.51 -12.00
CA TYR A 183 -3.84 4.38 -13.09
C TYR A 183 -2.66 5.24 -12.68
N TYR A 184 -1.66 5.29 -13.55
CA TYR A 184 -0.41 5.98 -13.31
C TYR A 184 0.04 6.75 -14.55
N SER A 185 0.36 8.03 -14.40
CA SER A 185 0.91 8.85 -15.49
C SER A 185 1.97 9.78 -14.95
N SER A 186 3.19 9.70 -15.51
CA SER A 186 4.26 10.65 -15.24
C SER A 186 4.40 11.61 -16.41
N PHE A 187 4.28 12.91 -16.18
CA PHE A 187 4.54 13.89 -17.22
C PHE A 187 6.01 14.33 -17.11
N ALA A 188 6.90 13.65 -17.83
CA ALA A 188 8.27 14.11 -18.04
C ALA A 188 8.26 15.33 -18.97
N THR A 189 7.83 16.49 -18.48
CA THR A 189 8.20 17.75 -19.13
C THR A 189 9.63 18.06 -18.74
N GLU A 190 10.43 18.61 -19.66
CA GLU A 190 11.85 18.99 -19.45
C GLU A 190 12.11 19.97 -18.28
N ARG A 191 11.11 20.26 -17.44
CA ARG A 191 11.13 21.30 -16.41
C ARG A 191 10.80 20.90 -14.98
N ALA A 192 10.36 19.68 -14.67
CA ALA A 192 10.15 19.34 -13.26
C ALA A 192 10.02 17.83 -13.00
N ASP A 193 10.90 17.30 -12.16
CA ASP A 193 10.59 16.14 -11.34
C ASP A 193 9.35 16.46 -10.49
N GLY A 194 8.38 15.55 -10.37
CA GLY A 194 7.25 15.70 -9.44
C GLY A 194 5.88 16.02 -10.05
N VAL A 195 5.71 16.02 -11.38
CA VAL A 195 4.40 16.13 -12.05
C VAL A 195 3.90 14.75 -12.44
N GLY A 196 2.68 14.41 -12.02
CA GLY A 196 2.12 13.09 -12.27
C GLY A 196 0.69 12.94 -11.78
N THR A 197 0.09 11.83 -12.17
CA THR A 197 -1.23 11.39 -11.73
C THR A 197 -1.12 9.97 -11.22
N LEU A 198 -1.64 9.72 -10.04
CA LEU A 198 -1.88 8.38 -9.51
C LEU A 198 -3.32 8.30 -9.07
N ILE A 199 -4.04 7.30 -9.56
CA ILE A 199 -5.41 7.02 -9.16
C ILE A 199 -5.48 5.54 -8.79
N THR A 200 -6.05 5.25 -7.63
CA THR A 200 -6.41 3.90 -7.22
C THR A 200 -7.92 3.78 -7.07
N GLU A 201 -8.47 2.67 -7.53
CA GLU A 201 -9.86 2.28 -7.29
C GLU A 201 -9.85 0.86 -6.72
N ASP A 202 -10.30 0.72 -5.47
CA ASP A 202 -10.39 -0.55 -4.74
C ASP A 202 -9.08 -1.36 -4.76
N VAL A 203 -7.94 -0.70 -4.54
CA VAL A 203 -6.63 -1.35 -4.60
C VAL A 203 -6.24 -1.98 -3.27
N ASP A 204 -5.95 -3.28 -3.33
CA ASP A 204 -5.20 -4.01 -2.31
C ASP A 204 -3.81 -4.34 -2.85
N PHE A 205 -2.79 -3.94 -2.10
CA PHE A 205 -1.39 -4.17 -2.43
C PHE A 205 -0.66 -4.73 -1.22
N THR A 206 0.04 -5.85 -1.42
CA THR A 206 0.96 -6.39 -0.43
C THR A 206 2.36 -6.46 -1.03
N TYR A 207 3.33 -5.96 -0.29
CA TYR A 207 4.74 -6.17 -0.50
C TYR A 207 5.36 -6.69 0.79
N SER A 208 6.02 -7.84 0.71
CA SER A 208 6.81 -8.34 1.83
C SER A 208 8.15 -8.89 1.35
N ASN A 209 9.19 -8.63 2.14
CA ASN A 209 10.51 -9.23 1.99
C ASN A 209 11.09 -9.54 3.39
N ASN A 210 12.36 -9.96 3.47
CA ASN A 210 12.99 -10.31 4.75
C ASN A 210 13.24 -9.12 5.71
N VAL A 211 13.00 -7.89 5.28
CA VAL A 211 13.35 -6.64 5.94
C VAL A 211 12.14 -5.74 6.12
N ASP A 212 11.27 -5.68 5.11
CA ASP A 212 10.16 -4.74 4.98
C ASP A 212 8.86 -5.45 4.66
N ASN A 213 7.78 -4.95 5.25
CA ASN A 213 6.41 -5.34 4.96
C ASN A 213 5.58 -4.07 4.78
N LEU A 214 4.74 -4.06 3.74
CA LEU A 214 3.79 -3.00 3.43
C LEU A 214 2.53 -3.65 2.87
N VAL A 215 1.42 -3.44 3.56
CA VAL A 215 0.08 -3.82 3.14
C VAL A 215 -0.74 -2.54 3.04
N ILE A 216 -1.30 -2.28 1.87
CA ILE A 216 -2.25 -1.22 1.59
C ILE A 216 -3.55 -1.90 1.18
N THR A 217 -4.67 -1.53 1.80
CA THR A 217 -5.98 -2.12 1.46
C THR A 217 -7.03 -1.05 1.26
N GLU A 218 -8.06 -1.40 0.49
CA GLU A 218 -9.22 -0.56 0.17
C GLU A 218 -8.82 0.84 -0.36
N SER A 219 -7.71 0.92 -1.08
CA SER A 219 -7.15 2.20 -1.52
C SER A 219 -7.98 2.80 -2.65
N ASN A 220 -8.49 4.01 -2.40
CA ASN A 220 -9.31 4.80 -3.32
C ASN A 220 -8.78 6.23 -3.39
N VAL A 221 -7.55 6.40 -3.88
CA VAL A 221 -6.79 7.65 -3.88
C VAL A 221 -6.86 8.31 -5.25
N ASN A 222 -7.00 9.64 -5.27
CA ASN A 222 -6.72 10.45 -6.45
C ASN A 222 -5.62 11.45 -6.10
N TYR A 223 -4.45 11.31 -6.71
CA TYR A 223 -3.33 12.23 -6.61
C TYR A 223 -3.08 12.87 -7.98
N TYR A 224 -3.09 14.20 -8.01
CA TYR A 224 -2.75 15.00 -9.18
C TYR A 224 -1.70 16.04 -8.80
N ALA A 225 -0.55 16.00 -9.47
CA ALA A 225 0.46 17.05 -9.43
C ALA A 225 0.65 17.60 -10.85
N GLY A 226 0.34 18.88 -11.07
CA GLY A 226 0.42 19.51 -12.40
C GLY A 226 -0.47 20.75 -12.56
N THR A 227 -1.25 20.82 -13.63
CA THR A 227 -2.19 21.94 -13.90
C THR A 227 -3.47 21.85 -13.04
N PHE A 228 -3.88 20.64 -12.70
CA PHE A 228 -4.87 20.36 -11.66
C PHE A 228 -4.11 19.71 -10.52
N THR A 229 -4.22 20.26 -9.32
CA THR A 229 -3.42 19.87 -8.17
C THR A 229 -4.34 19.55 -7.01
N GLY A 230 -4.33 18.29 -6.60
CA GLY A 230 -5.29 17.79 -5.63
C GLY A 230 -4.88 16.42 -5.14
N THR A 231 -5.10 16.15 -3.86
CA THR A 231 -5.14 14.78 -3.35
C THR A 231 -6.42 14.56 -2.57
N SER A 232 -7.05 13.42 -2.82
CA SER A 232 -8.30 13.01 -2.16
C SER A 232 -8.34 11.49 -2.02
N GLY A 233 -9.29 11.00 -1.22
CA GLY A 233 -9.48 9.56 -1.01
C GLY A 233 -8.94 9.08 0.32
N GLY A 234 -8.66 7.78 0.38
CA GLY A 234 -8.17 7.12 1.59
C GLY A 234 -7.71 5.69 1.32
N PHE A 235 -7.13 5.09 2.36
CA PHE A 235 -6.63 3.72 2.35
C PHE A 235 -6.42 3.23 3.78
N HIS A 236 -6.37 1.91 3.95
CA HIS A 236 -5.86 1.26 5.15
C HIS A 236 -4.39 0.85 4.92
N VAL A 237 -3.56 0.98 5.95
CA VAL A 237 -2.14 0.62 5.85
C VAL A 237 -1.65 -0.14 7.07
N LYS A 238 -0.83 -1.16 6.82
CA LYS A 238 -0.07 -1.90 7.81
C LYS A 238 1.35 -2.11 7.30
N ALA A 239 2.34 -1.83 8.14
CA ALA A 239 3.75 -1.91 7.78
C ALA A 239 4.66 -2.07 9.01
N ASN A 240 5.95 -2.30 8.78
CA ASN A 240 6.94 -2.38 9.86
C ASN A 240 7.00 -1.08 10.68
N TRP A 241 6.92 0.08 10.04
CA TRP A 241 6.90 1.39 10.70
C TRP A 241 5.59 1.66 11.46
N THR A 242 4.56 0.84 11.25
CA THR A 242 3.32 0.82 12.08
C THR A 242 3.38 -0.19 13.22
N ASN A 243 4.48 -0.92 13.40
CA ASN A 243 4.55 -2.12 14.26
C ASN A 243 3.43 -3.12 13.94
N ASP A 244 3.12 -3.31 12.65
CA ASP A 244 2.05 -4.17 12.17
C ASP A 244 0.62 -3.79 12.68
N ILE A 245 0.45 -2.57 13.18
CA ILE A 245 -0.85 -1.99 13.54
C ILE A 245 -1.48 -1.42 12.26
N GLU A 246 -2.75 -1.75 12.03
CA GLU A 246 -3.48 -1.18 10.92
C GLU A 246 -3.90 0.26 11.23
N LEU A 247 -3.63 1.17 10.29
CA LEU A 247 -4.04 2.56 10.35
C LEU A 247 -5.02 2.85 9.21
N ALA A 248 -6.09 3.57 9.51
CA ALA A 248 -6.99 4.11 8.50
C ALA A 248 -6.59 5.55 8.15
N VAL A 249 -6.44 5.84 6.86
CA VAL A 249 -6.08 7.17 6.36
C VAL A 249 -7.21 7.68 5.47
N SER A 250 -7.65 8.91 5.71
CA SER A 250 -8.67 9.55 4.89
C SER A 250 -8.43 11.04 4.73
N THR A 251 -8.58 11.53 3.50
CA THR A 251 -8.62 12.96 3.21
C THR A 251 -9.92 13.56 3.76
N ILE A 252 -9.80 14.63 4.54
CA ILE A 252 -10.93 15.40 5.05
C ILE A 252 -11.25 16.52 4.04
N ASP A 253 -10.22 17.27 3.66
CA ASP A 253 -10.27 18.32 2.63
C ASP A 253 -9.15 18.11 1.61
N ASN A 254 -9.47 18.25 0.33
CA ASN A 254 -8.52 17.99 -0.75
C ASN A 254 -7.22 18.80 -0.57
N LEU A 255 -6.08 18.12 -0.58
CA LEU A 255 -4.75 18.77 -0.52
C LEU A 255 -4.49 19.48 -1.84
N LEU A 256 -4.54 20.82 -1.86
CA LEU A 256 -4.26 21.62 -3.05
C LEU A 256 -2.78 21.95 -3.14
N LEU A 257 -2.17 21.67 -4.29
CA LEU A 257 -0.76 22.02 -4.55
C LEU A 257 -0.64 23.30 -5.40
N VAL A 258 0.34 24.16 -5.12
CA VAL A 258 0.45 25.49 -5.78
C VAL A 258 1.60 25.61 -6.79
N ASP A 259 2.55 24.67 -6.82
CA ASP A 259 3.65 24.71 -7.78
C ASP A 259 3.78 23.42 -8.60
N SER A 260 3.81 23.60 -9.92
CA SER A 260 4.12 22.58 -10.93
C SER A 260 5.53 21.97 -10.79
N ALA A 261 6.47 22.67 -10.14
CA ALA A 261 7.86 22.23 -9.97
C ALA A 261 8.20 21.74 -8.56
N GLY A 262 7.24 21.74 -7.64
CA GLY A 262 7.53 21.34 -6.27
C GLY A 262 6.33 21.50 -5.36
N VAL A 263 5.63 20.40 -5.14
CA VAL A 263 4.95 19.98 -3.91
C VAL A 263 4.89 21.03 -2.78
N ILE A 264 4.20 22.14 -2.99
CA ILE A 264 3.84 23.11 -1.96
C ILE A 264 2.35 22.92 -1.77
N ILE A 265 1.94 22.56 -0.56
CA ILE A 265 0.54 22.45 -0.20
C ILE A 265 0.09 23.80 0.35
N ASP A 266 -0.99 24.33 -0.22
CA ASP A 266 -1.58 25.61 0.20
C ASP A 266 -2.72 25.42 1.19
N GLN A 267 -3.51 24.37 0.98
CA GLN A 267 -4.64 24.04 1.84
C GLN A 267 -4.98 22.55 1.73
N GLY A 268 -5.79 22.09 2.67
CA GLY A 268 -6.31 20.73 2.74
C GLY A 268 -5.86 20.01 4.00
N SER A 269 -6.49 18.88 4.25
CA SER A 269 -6.32 18.14 5.49
C SER A 269 -6.60 16.65 5.29
N PHE A 270 -5.92 15.82 6.07
CA PHE A 270 -6.23 14.40 6.16
C PHE A 270 -6.04 13.94 7.59
N GLU A 271 -6.64 12.80 7.91
CA GLU A 271 -6.47 12.14 9.19
C GLU A 271 -5.85 10.76 9.03
N VAL A 272 -5.15 10.34 10.08
CA VAL A 272 -4.62 9.00 10.30
C VAL A 272 -5.19 8.52 11.63
N ARG A 273 -5.89 7.38 11.61
CA ARG A 273 -6.57 6.82 12.78
C ARG A 273 -5.98 5.47 13.16
N ASN A 274 -5.75 5.30 14.45
CA ASN A 274 -5.57 4.01 15.10
C ASN A 274 -6.75 3.79 16.07
N GLY A 275 -7.86 3.28 15.56
CA GLY A 275 -9.12 3.23 16.29
C GLY A 275 -9.77 4.62 16.48
N ASP A 276 -10.72 4.69 17.40
CA ASP A 276 -11.56 5.90 17.58
C ASP A 276 -10.86 7.00 18.40
N ASP A 277 -9.99 6.61 19.34
CA ASP A 277 -9.45 7.50 20.37
C ASP A 277 -8.01 7.96 20.10
N ASN A 278 -7.31 7.40 19.11
CA ASN A 278 -5.93 7.78 18.73
C ASN A 278 -5.89 8.27 17.27
N VAL A 279 -5.88 9.59 17.08
CA VAL A 279 -6.06 10.25 15.78
C VAL A 279 -5.00 11.32 15.55
N LEU A 280 -4.33 11.29 14.41
CA LEU A 280 -3.53 12.40 13.89
C LEU A 280 -4.31 13.12 12.79
N VAL A 281 -4.36 14.45 12.86
CA VAL A 281 -4.88 15.32 11.81
C VAL A 281 -3.73 16.16 11.28
N PHE A 282 -3.48 16.06 9.98
CA PHE A 282 -2.62 16.95 9.22
C PHE A 282 -3.48 18.07 8.62
N ASN A 283 -3.05 19.32 8.78
CA ASN A 283 -3.73 20.49 8.22
C ASN A 283 -2.73 21.45 7.59
N ALA A 284 -2.87 21.71 6.28
CA ALA A 284 -2.04 22.65 5.56
C ALA A 284 -2.60 24.08 5.52
N ASP A 285 -3.86 24.30 5.94
CA ASP A 285 -4.50 25.62 5.97
C ASP A 285 -4.03 26.45 7.18
N THR A 286 -2.73 26.73 7.23
CA THR A 286 -2.08 27.52 8.27
C THR A 286 -1.95 29.00 7.90
N GLY A 287 -2.24 29.36 6.64
CA GLY A 287 -1.96 30.67 6.06
C GLY A 287 -0.48 30.89 5.69
N ASP A 288 0.40 29.90 5.92
CA ASP A 288 1.79 29.88 5.45
C ASP A 288 2.09 28.54 4.76
N VAL A 289 2.31 28.61 3.45
CA VAL A 289 2.62 27.47 2.58
C VAL A 289 3.91 26.70 2.95
N ASN A 290 4.71 27.23 3.88
CA ASN A 290 5.91 26.58 4.40
C ASN A 290 5.68 25.81 5.70
N THR A 291 4.47 25.84 6.24
CA THR A 291 4.14 25.20 7.51
C THR A 291 2.85 24.41 7.44
N VAL A 292 2.78 23.38 8.27
CA VAL A 292 1.59 22.58 8.46
C VAL A 292 1.31 22.48 9.95
N GLU A 293 0.04 22.38 10.30
CA GLU A 293 -0.41 22.08 11.64
C GLU A 293 -0.66 20.58 11.75
N VAL A 294 -0.13 19.98 12.81
CA VAL A 294 -0.37 18.58 13.15
C VAL A 294 -1.03 18.56 14.52
N SER A 295 -2.22 17.97 14.59
CA SER A 295 -2.93 17.75 15.85
C SER A 295 -3.03 16.26 16.12
N ILE A 296 -2.68 15.82 17.32
CA ILE A 296 -2.80 14.43 17.75
C ILE A 296 -3.75 14.39 18.92
N THR A 297 -4.81 13.60 18.80
CA THR A 297 -5.76 13.33 19.87
C THR A 297 -5.53 11.91 20.38
N SER A 298 -5.24 11.77 21.67
CA SER A 298 -5.19 10.50 22.40
C SER A 298 -6.02 10.61 23.68
N ASP A 299 -6.88 9.64 23.94
CA ASP A 299 -7.72 9.61 25.17
C ASP A 299 -8.49 10.92 25.41
N GLY A 300 -8.95 11.55 24.33
CA GLY A 300 -9.69 12.82 24.35
C GLY A 300 -8.83 14.07 24.67
N VAL A 301 -7.51 13.93 24.77
CA VAL A 301 -6.56 15.04 24.89
C VAL A 301 -5.95 15.31 23.53
N THR A 302 -6.02 16.56 23.07
CA THR A 302 -5.42 17.00 21.82
C THR A 302 -4.18 17.85 22.06
N ASP A 303 -3.05 17.43 21.50
CA ASP A 303 -1.82 18.21 21.39
C ASP A 303 -1.64 18.68 19.95
N THR A 304 -1.15 19.91 19.76
CA THR A 304 -0.95 20.52 18.43
C THR A 304 0.46 21.06 18.29
N VAL A 305 1.06 20.85 17.12
CA VAL A 305 2.38 21.35 16.75
C VAL A 305 2.36 21.93 15.33
N ILE A 306 3.17 22.96 15.11
CA ILE A 306 3.41 23.51 13.77
C ILE A 306 4.73 22.99 13.26
N GLU A 307 4.71 22.27 12.15
CA GLU A 307 5.88 21.67 11.52
C GLU A 307 6.23 22.39 10.21
N PRO A 308 7.52 22.57 9.91
CA PRO A 308 7.91 23.06 8.60
C PRO A 308 7.62 22.00 7.53
N TRP A 309 6.93 22.42 6.47
CA TRP A 309 6.57 21.58 5.32
C TRP A 309 7.79 20.91 4.66
N SER A 310 8.96 21.55 4.76
CA SER A 310 10.23 20.99 4.27
C SER A 310 10.61 19.64 4.92
N LEU A 311 10.04 19.28 6.07
CA LEU A 311 10.23 17.95 6.66
C LEU A 311 9.47 16.87 5.91
N LEU A 312 8.39 17.20 5.20
CA LEU A 312 7.45 16.25 4.62
C LEU A 312 7.44 16.27 3.09
N SER A 313 7.78 17.40 2.48
CA SER A 313 7.59 17.67 1.06
C SER A 313 8.26 16.66 0.12
N ASP A 314 9.40 16.08 0.49
CA ASP A 314 10.07 15.07 -0.33
C ASP A 314 9.28 13.75 -0.41
N SER A 315 8.55 13.40 0.65
CA SER A 315 7.72 12.19 0.70
C SER A 315 6.51 12.31 -0.22
N PHE A 316 6.00 13.52 -0.38
CA PHE A 316 4.87 13.82 -1.24
C PHE A 316 5.28 14.15 -2.69
N ARG A 317 6.55 13.92 -3.05
CA ARG A 317 7.00 14.00 -4.45
C ARG A 317 6.68 12.73 -5.19
N PHE A 318 6.07 12.92 -6.36
CA PHE A 318 5.94 11.90 -7.37
C PHE A 318 7.32 11.60 -7.97
N VAL A 319 7.92 10.47 -7.62
CA VAL A 319 9.22 10.02 -8.14
C VAL A 319 9.05 8.60 -8.65
N THR A 320 9.43 8.37 -9.90
CA THR A 320 9.32 7.08 -10.58
C THR A 320 10.70 6.67 -11.02
N VAL A 321 11.09 5.45 -10.71
CA VAL A 321 12.30 4.81 -11.26
C VAL A 321 12.01 4.21 -12.64
N THR A 322 10.74 3.95 -12.97
CA THR A 322 10.33 3.25 -14.18
C THR A 322 10.62 3.99 -15.48
N GLY A 323 10.81 5.32 -15.43
CA GLY A 323 11.41 6.10 -16.51
C GLY A 323 10.87 5.73 -17.89
N PHE A 324 9.54 5.57 -17.99
CA PHE A 324 8.89 5.53 -19.29
C PHE A 324 9.36 6.71 -20.16
#